data_AF-A0A9P9D9M0-F1
#
_entry.id   AF-A0A9P9D9M0-F1
#
_cell.length_a   1.000
_cell.length_b   1.000
_cell.length_c   1.000
_cell.angle_alpha   90.00
_cell.angle_beta   90.00
_cell.angle_gamma   90.00
#
_symmetry.space_group_name_H-M   'P 1'
#
loop_
_entity.id
_entity.type
_entity.pdbx_description
1 polymer ?
#
loop_
_entity_poly.entity_id
_entity_poly.type
_entity_poly.pdbx_seq_one_letter_code
_entity_poly.pdbx_strand_id
1 'polypeptide(L)'
;MRFSKAIGGAALCSLAAAQEGSVKYTDPDTGITFSSITHSNGLSTRVALPVDSANSDAILQIVAPISFAWCGFAWGGHMTQNPLSVGWTTGATEGQKAIISSRIAYGYFGIPYAYENAEYTYLKGTGANETHWQITTRCQGCTRWSSADGDFNLEKDESAVFAYACSSVPPDEPTNNASTFNIHEQFGIWGHDLTIAKSANFGDWVKQNTPAVEKREEKRWSA
;
A
#
# COMPACT_ATOMS: atom_id res chain seq x y z
N MET A 1 -8.90 -69.86 12.83
CA MET A 1 -9.45 -69.10 11.68
C MET A 1 -9.36 -67.62 12.00
N ARG A 2 -8.87 -66.83 11.05
CA ARG A 2 -8.33 -65.47 11.22
C ARG A 2 -9.47 -64.44 11.35
N PHE A 3 -9.41 -63.59 12.37
CA PHE A 3 -10.22 -62.39 12.51
C PHE A 3 -9.62 -61.27 11.64
N SER A 4 -10.33 -60.90 10.57
CA SER A 4 -9.93 -59.76 9.72
C SER A 4 -10.59 -58.49 10.24
N LYS A 5 -9.80 -57.58 10.80
CA LYS A 5 -10.21 -56.22 11.14
C LYS A 5 -10.12 -55.37 9.86
N ALA A 6 -11.24 -54.84 9.39
CA ALA A 6 -11.25 -53.81 8.37
C ALA A 6 -11.15 -52.44 9.06
N ILE A 7 -10.02 -51.75 8.89
CA ILE A 7 -9.83 -50.34 9.24
C ILE A 7 -9.97 -49.57 7.93
N GLY A 8 -11.12 -48.94 7.72
CA GLY A 8 -11.35 -48.04 6.58
C GLY A 8 -11.00 -46.61 6.99
N GLY A 9 -9.87 -46.09 6.50
CA GLY A 9 -9.41 -44.73 6.77
C GLY A 9 -10.30 -43.69 6.10
N ALA A 10 -10.76 -42.71 6.88
CA ALA A 10 -11.39 -41.51 6.35
C ALA A 10 -10.31 -40.63 5.70
N ALA A 11 -10.48 -40.36 4.40
CA ALA A 11 -9.63 -39.43 3.66
C ALA A 11 -9.86 -38.01 4.19
N LEU A 12 -8.85 -37.45 4.86
CA LEU A 12 -8.75 -36.02 5.12
C LEU A 12 -8.53 -35.32 3.78
N CYS A 13 -9.60 -34.82 3.16
CA CYS A 13 -9.49 -33.85 2.08
C CYS A 13 -8.92 -32.56 2.67
N SER A 14 -7.62 -32.35 2.47
CA SER A 14 -6.98 -31.07 2.72
C SER A 14 -7.60 -30.03 1.79
N LEU A 15 -8.48 -29.18 2.31
CA LEU A 15 -8.78 -27.90 1.69
C LEU A 15 -7.51 -27.06 1.83
N ALA A 16 -6.59 -27.19 0.89
CA ALA A 16 -5.54 -26.22 0.70
C ALA A 16 -6.23 -24.94 0.21
N ALA A 17 -6.50 -24.01 1.12
CA ALA A 17 -6.75 -22.63 0.72
C ALA A 17 -5.52 -22.21 -0.10
N ALA A 18 -5.72 -21.88 -1.38
CA ALA A 18 -4.66 -21.28 -2.18
C ALA A 18 -4.24 -20.01 -1.44
N GLN A 19 -3.02 -20.01 -0.90
CA GLN A 19 -2.44 -18.79 -0.36
C GLN A 19 -2.26 -17.87 -1.58
N GLU A 20 -3.10 -16.84 -1.71
CA GLU A 20 -3.03 -15.90 -2.83
C GLU A 20 -1.67 -15.21 -2.77
N GLY A 21 -0.74 -15.73 -3.58
CA GLY A 21 0.55 -15.11 -3.80
C GLY A 21 0.38 -13.83 -4.60
N SER A 22 1.33 -12.91 -4.46
CA SER A 22 1.36 -11.74 -5.32
C SER A 22 1.61 -12.13 -6.77
N VAL A 23 0.94 -11.43 -7.68
CA VAL A 23 0.99 -11.68 -9.13
C VAL A 23 1.45 -10.42 -9.86
N LYS A 24 2.07 -10.61 -11.02
CA LYS A 24 2.43 -9.50 -11.90
C LYS A 24 1.17 -8.83 -12.45
N TYR A 25 1.07 -7.51 -12.31
CA TYR A 25 -0.04 -6.72 -12.81
C TYR A 25 0.47 -5.46 -13.53
N THR A 26 0.02 -5.21 -14.75
CA THR A 26 0.32 -3.96 -15.47
C THR A 26 -0.93 -3.08 -15.45
N ASP A 27 -0.80 -1.90 -14.84
CA ASP A 27 -1.86 -0.91 -14.80
C ASP A 27 -2.06 -0.30 -16.20
N PRO A 28 -3.23 -0.48 -16.84
CA PRO A 28 -3.46 -0.02 -18.19
C PRO A 28 -3.42 1.51 -18.33
N ASP A 29 -3.69 2.25 -17.26
CA ASP A 29 -3.77 3.72 -17.31
C ASP A 29 -2.39 4.37 -17.23
N THR A 30 -1.46 3.75 -16.49
CA THR A 30 -0.14 4.31 -16.21
C THR A 30 1.01 3.56 -16.88
N GLY A 31 0.75 2.34 -17.37
CA GLY A 31 1.76 1.42 -17.91
C GLY A 31 2.71 0.84 -16.87
N ILE A 32 2.50 1.15 -15.59
CA ILE A 32 3.35 0.67 -14.49
C ILE A 32 3.06 -0.80 -14.25
N THR A 33 4.12 -1.59 -14.09
CA THR A 33 4.00 -3.00 -13.72
C THR A 33 4.36 -3.21 -12.27
N PHE A 34 3.47 -3.87 -11.54
CA PHE A 34 3.51 -4.09 -10.10
C PHE A 34 3.57 -5.59 -9.77
N SER A 35 4.09 -5.89 -8.58
CA SER A 35 3.68 -7.06 -7.82
C SER A 35 2.39 -6.72 -7.07
N SER A 36 1.32 -7.47 -7.29
CA SER A 36 -0.05 -7.15 -6.90
C SER A 36 -0.67 -8.26 -6.08
N ILE A 37 -1.42 -7.89 -5.04
CA ILE A 37 -2.36 -8.80 -4.38
C ILE A 37 -3.72 -8.10 -4.29
N THR A 38 -4.80 -8.85 -4.51
CA THR A 38 -6.16 -8.40 -4.25
C THR A 38 -6.71 -9.26 -3.13
N HIS A 39 -7.04 -8.63 -2.01
CA HIS A 39 -7.52 -9.28 -0.82
C HIS A 39 -9.00 -9.66 -0.96
N SER A 40 -9.45 -10.61 -0.14
CA SER A 40 -10.85 -11.09 -0.14
C SER A 40 -11.89 -10.00 0.14
N ASN A 41 -11.49 -8.88 0.75
CA ASN A 41 -12.34 -7.72 0.99
C ASN A 41 -12.36 -6.71 -0.16
N GLY A 42 -11.71 -7.03 -1.30
CA GLY A 42 -11.67 -6.19 -2.50
C GLY A 42 -10.56 -5.15 -2.53
N LEU A 43 -9.83 -4.94 -1.42
CA LEU A 43 -8.63 -4.09 -1.43
C LEU A 43 -7.58 -4.70 -2.35
N SER A 44 -6.98 -3.90 -3.22
CA SER A 44 -5.76 -4.28 -3.94
C SER A 44 -4.57 -3.46 -3.46
N THR A 45 -3.48 -4.14 -3.10
CA THR A 45 -2.20 -3.52 -2.74
C THR A 45 -1.14 -3.95 -3.75
N ARG A 46 -0.43 -2.96 -4.28
CA ARG A 46 0.48 -3.11 -5.43
C ARG A 46 1.77 -2.37 -5.17
N VAL A 47 2.90 -3.03 -5.40
CA VAL A 47 4.24 -2.47 -5.18
C VAL A 47 5.08 -2.66 -6.44
N ALA A 48 5.76 -1.59 -6.85
CA ALA A 48 6.86 -1.65 -7.80
C ALA A 48 8.11 -1.09 -7.14
N LEU A 49 9.25 -1.73 -7.36
CA LEU A 49 10.55 -1.36 -6.82
C LEU A 49 11.54 -1.13 -7.96
N PRO A 50 12.52 -0.23 -7.78
CA PRO A 50 13.67 -0.22 -8.66
C PRO A 50 14.53 -1.46 -8.44
N VAL A 51 15.37 -1.81 -9.42
CA VAL A 51 16.41 -2.85 -9.23
C VAL A 51 17.47 -2.40 -8.22
N ASP A 52 17.73 -1.08 -8.17
CA ASP A 52 18.61 -0.43 -7.21
C ASP A 52 18.12 1.00 -6.95
N SER A 53 18.03 1.42 -5.70
CA SER A 53 17.72 2.80 -5.30
C SER A 53 18.79 3.39 -4.39
N ALA A 54 19.11 4.66 -4.62
CA ALA A 54 19.82 5.46 -3.62
C ALA A 54 18.89 5.98 -2.51
N ASN A 55 17.59 6.10 -2.76
CA ASN A 55 16.65 6.87 -1.94
C ASN A 55 15.56 6.06 -1.24
N SER A 56 15.70 4.72 -1.12
CA SER A 56 14.67 3.89 -0.49
C SER A 56 13.32 4.03 -1.22
N ASP A 57 13.35 3.81 -2.54
CA ASP A 57 12.24 4.10 -3.45
C ASP A 57 11.28 2.92 -3.63
N ALA A 58 9.98 3.25 -3.68
CA ALA A 58 8.93 2.37 -4.18
C ALA A 58 7.86 3.17 -4.92
N ILE A 59 7.08 2.50 -5.78
CA ILE A 59 5.76 2.97 -6.18
C ILE A 59 4.74 2.09 -5.47
N LEU A 60 3.87 2.71 -4.68
CA LEU A 60 2.76 2.07 -4.00
C LEU A 60 1.47 2.42 -4.74
N GLN A 61 0.65 1.41 -5.01
CA GLN A 61 -0.73 1.60 -5.45
C GLN A 61 -1.70 0.89 -4.49
N ILE A 62 -2.65 1.66 -3.98
CA ILE A 62 -3.76 1.18 -3.16
C ILE A 62 -5.04 1.41 -3.97
N VAL A 63 -5.80 0.35 -4.24
CA VAL A 63 -7.13 0.42 -4.87
C VAL A 63 -8.13 -0.16 -3.89
N ALA A 64 -9.03 0.65 -3.36
CA ALA A 64 -9.95 0.22 -2.33
C ALA A 64 -11.40 0.49 -2.75
N PRO A 65 -12.34 -0.43 -2.43
CA PRO A 65 -13.77 -0.17 -2.55
C PRO A 65 -14.16 1.11 -1.80
N ILE A 66 -15.11 1.87 -2.35
CA ILE A 66 -15.58 3.13 -1.78
C ILE A 66 -16.23 2.97 -0.38
N SER A 67 -16.60 1.74 0.00
CA SER A 67 -17.07 1.39 1.34
C SER A 67 -15.98 1.49 2.42
N PHE A 68 -14.70 1.46 2.04
CA PHE A 68 -13.61 1.78 2.96
C PHE A 68 -13.32 3.28 2.87
N ALA A 69 -13.50 3.97 3.98
CA ALA A 69 -13.18 5.39 4.07
C ALA A 69 -11.67 5.62 4.15
N TRP A 70 -10.91 4.70 4.74
CA TRP A 70 -9.45 4.69 4.68
C TRP A 70 -8.89 3.27 4.66
N CYS A 71 -7.71 3.11 4.04
CA CYS A 71 -6.89 1.90 4.12
C CYS A 71 -5.42 2.25 4.30
N GLY A 72 -4.72 1.48 5.13
CA GLY A 72 -3.29 1.56 5.39
C GLY A 72 -2.53 0.36 4.85
N PHE A 73 -1.25 0.59 4.57
CA PHE A 73 -0.25 -0.39 4.16
C PHE A 73 0.94 -0.30 5.12
N ALA A 74 1.34 -1.42 5.72
CA ALA A 74 2.48 -1.51 6.61
C ALA A 74 3.65 -2.19 5.91
N TRP A 75 4.75 -1.46 5.72
CA TRP A 75 5.94 -1.92 4.99
C TRP A 75 6.70 -3.03 5.72
N GLY A 76 6.54 -3.14 7.04
CA GLY A 76 7.14 -4.19 7.88
C GLY A 76 6.19 -5.32 8.28
N GLY A 77 4.95 -5.33 7.78
CA GLY A 77 4.02 -6.44 8.04
C GLY A 77 3.31 -6.41 9.40
N HIS A 78 3.47 -5.34 10.17
CA HIS A 78 2.81 -5.13 11.46
C HIS A 78 2.60 -3.63 11.72
N MET A 79 1.84 -3.26 12.75
CA MET A 79 1.47 -1.84 12.96
C MET A 79 2.64 -0.98 13.45
N THR A 80 3.50 -1.51 14.31
CA THR A 80 4.49 -0.71 15.04
C THR A 80 5.85 -0.70 14.36
N GLN A 81 6.66 0.32 14.61
CA GLN A 81 8.10 0.32 14.30
C GLN A 81 8.51 0.14 12.82
N ASN A 82 7.60 0.41 11.89
CA ASN A 82 7.89 0.45 10.46
C ASN A 82 7.10 1.59 9.80
N PRO A 83 7.51 2.05 8.61
CA PRO A 83 6.73 3.01 7.84
C PRO A 83 5.32 2.47 7.57
N LEU A 84 4.33 3.35 7.68
CA LEU A 84 2.94 3.08 7.35
C LEU A 84 2.49 4.09 6.29
N SER A 85 1.90 3.61 5.21
CA SER A 85 1.24 4.44 4.19
C SER A 85 -0.26 4.36 4.39
N VAL A 86 -0.89 5.43 4.87
CA VAL A 86 -2.34 5.46 5.14
C VAL A 86 -3.04 6.35 4.13
N GLY A 87 -3.97 5.79 3.36
CA GLY A 87 -4.65 6.46 2.26
C GLY A 87 -6.16 6.50 2.43
N TRP A 88 -6.78 7.55 1.90
CA TRP A 88 -8.24 7.72 1.93
C TRP A 88 -8.72 8.66 0.82
N THR A 89 -10.04 8.66 0.58
CA THR A 89 -10.69 9.67 -0.25
C THR A 89 -10.90 10.97 0.53
N THR A 90 -10.69 12.12 -0.12
CA THR A 90 -10.90 13.44 0.49
C THR A 90 -12.36 13.89 0.47
N GLY A 91 -13.22 13.20 -0.29
CA GLY A 91 -14.59 13.65 -0.59
C GLY A 91 -14.66 14.85 -1.55
N ALA A 92 -13.54 15.34 -2.07
CA ALA A 92 -13.52 16.47 -2.98
C ALA A 92 -14.06 16.10 -4.38
N THR A 93 -14.87 16.99 -4.96
CA THR A 93 -15.38 16.84 -6.34
C THR A 93 -14.37 17.29 -7.40
N GLU A 94 -13.45 18.18 -7.01
CA GLU A 94 -12.37 18.74 -7.82
C GLU A 94 -11.03 18.67 -7.06
N GLY A 95 -9.91 18.75 -7.78
CA GLY A 95 -8.58 18.66 -7.18
C GLY A 95 -8.23 17.24 -6.71
N GLN A 96 -7.53 17.14 -5.57
CA GLN A 96 -7.01 15.88 -5.04
C GLN A 96 -8.13 15.07 -4.38
N LYS A 97 -8.62 14.03 -5.06
CA LYS A 97 -9.77 13.20 -4.59
C LYS A 97 -9.40 12.06 -3.65
N ALA A 98 -8.11 11.72 -3.57
CA ALA A 98 -7.57 10.73 -2.65
C ALA A 98 -6.19 11.19 -2.17
N ILE A 99 -5.90 11.04 -0.87
CA ILE A 99 -4.65 11.50 -0.27
C ILE A 99 -3.97 10.39 0.53
N ILE A 100 -2.66 10.55 0.72
CA ILE A 100 -1.79 9.59 1.42
C ILE A 100 -1.16 10.31 2.60
N SER A 101 -0.94 9.56 3.66
CA SER A 101 -0.36 10.02 4.90
C SER A 101 0.80 9.10 5.29
N SER A 102 1.95 9.71 5.53
CA SER A 102 3.15 9.03 6.03
C SER A 102 3.06 8.89 7.54
N ARG A 103 3.03 7.66 8.04
CA ARG A 103 2.77 7.36 9.45
C ARG A 103 3.76 6.37 10.05
N ILE A 104 3.87 6.40 11.38
CA ILE A 104 4.59 5.39 12.18
C ILE A 104 3.90 5.23 13.55
N ALA A 105 3.84 4.01 14.07
CA ALA A 105 3.33 3.74 15.42
C ALA A 105 4.43 3.14 16.30
N TYR A 106 4.41 3.47 17.58
CA TYR A 106 5.30 2.88 18.60
C TYR A 106 4.55 2.00 19.61
N GLY A 107 3.24 1.87 19.44
CA GLY A 107 2.36 1.02 20.24
C GLY A 107 1.02 0.83 19.53
N TYR A 108 0.22 -0.12 20.01
CA TYR A 108 -1.01 -0.56 19.33
C TYR A 108 -2.27 0.25 19.65
N PHE A 109 -2.24 1.08 20.70
CA PHE A 109 -3.42 1.80 21.20
C PHE A 109 -3.42 3.29 20.88
N GLY A 110 -2.33 3.80 20.30
CA GLY A 110 -2.21 5.20 19.88
C GLY A 110 -2.49 5.37 18.40
N ILE A 111 -2.93 6.57 18.03
CA ILE A 111 -2.98 6.97 16.62
C ILE A 111 -1.53 7.05 16.10
N PRO A 112 -1.22 6.45 14.93
CA PRO A 112 0.10 6.58 14.34
C PRO A 112 0.51 8.06 14.14
N TYR A 113 1.74 8.38 14.54
CA TYR A 113 2.35 9.70 14.38
C TYR A 113 2.76 9.92 12.92
N ALA A 114 3.04 11.17 12.54
CA ALA A 114 3.66 11.46 11.25
C ALA A 114 5.04 10.80 11.14
N TYR A 115 5.36 10.24 9.96
CA TYR A 115 6.67 9.68 9.67
C TYR A 115 7.43 10.57 8.69
N GLU A 116 8.44 11.28 9.20
CA GLU A 116 9.17 12.33 8.48
C GLU A 116 10.27 11.78 7.56
N ASN A 117 10.66 10.51 7.72
CA ASN A 117 11.71 9.89 6.91
C ASN A 117 11.18 9.33 5.58
N ALA A 118 9.91 9.56 5.25
CA ALA A 118 9.35 9.21 3.95
C ALA A 118 8.58 10.36 3.31
N GLU A 119 8.79 10.53 2.00
CA GLU A 119 8.14 11.54 1.16
C GLU A 119 7.34 10.87 0.05
N TYR A 120 6.13 11.38 -0.19
CA TYR A 120 5.23 10.83 -1.20
C TYR A 120 4.99 11.83 -2.33
N THR A 121 5.22 11.38 -3.57
CA THR A 121 4.84 12.12 -4.78
C THR A 121 3.68 11.40 -5.45
N TYR A 122 2.57 12.11 -5.68
CA TYR A 122 1.44 11.56 -6.42
C TYR A 122 1.79 11.32 -7.88
N LEU A 123 1.36 10.16 -8.38
CA LEU A 123 1.45 9.77 -9.78
C LEU A 123 0.04 9.73 -10.39
N LYS A 124 -0.03 9.72 -11.73
CA LYS A 124 -1.24 9.46 -12.51
C LYS A 124 -1.98 8.22 -11.98
N GLY A 125 -3.29 8.21 -12.15
CA GLY A 125 -4.16 7.16 -11.63
C GLY A 125 -4.61 7.39 -10.17
N THR A 126 -4.13 8.41 -9.47
CA THR A 126 -4.69 8.79 -8.17
C THR A 126 -6.03 9.50 -8.34
N GLY A 127 -7.08 9.02 -7.65
CA GLY A 127 -8.41 9.60 -7.73
C GLY A 127 -9.48 8.77 -7.04
N ALA A 128 -10.74 9.11 -7.27
CA ALA A 128 -11.90 8.35 -6.79
C ALA A 128 -13.02 8.38 -7.83
N ASN A 129 -13.80 7.30 -7.89
CA ASN A 129 -15.01 7.15 -8.67
C ASN A 129 -16.14 6.56 -7.81
N GLU A 130 -17.26 6.19 -8.41
CA GLU A 130 -18.46 5.68 -7.71
C GLU A 130 -18.24 4.35 -6.97
N THR A 131 -17.21 3.58 -7.34
CA THR A 131 -17.00 2.23 -6.83
C THR A 131 -15.72 2.08 -6.03
N HIS A 132 -14.67 2.84 -6.37
CA HIS A 132 -13.34 2.72 -5.79
C HIS A 132 -12.66 4.09 -5.67
N TRP A 133 -11.76 4.17 -4.71
CA TRP A 133 -10.68 5.16 -4.73
C TRP A 133 -9.34 4.46 -4.96
N GLN A 134 -8.45 5.18 -5.62
CA GLN A 134 -7.11 4.72 -5.97
C GLN A 134 -6.10 5.79 -5.58
N ILE A 135 -5.00 5.34 -4.98
CA ILE A 135 -3.81 6.17 -4.76
C ILE A 135 -2.65 5.47 -5.44
N THR A 136 -1.94 6.19 -6.30
CA THR A 136 -0.68 5.75 -6.90
C THR A 136 0.39 6.77 -6.57
N THR A 137 1.38 6.39 -5.77
CA THR A 137 2.41 7.31 -5.26
C THR A 137 3.78 6.70 -5.41
N ARG A 138 4.76 7.53 -5.76
CA ARG A 138 6.15 7.24 -5.43
C ARG A 138 6.34 7.51 -3.94
N CYS A 139 6.87 6.55 -3.20
CA CYS A 139 7.38 6.78 -1.85
C CYS A 139 8.91 6.71 -1.85
N GLN A 140 9.55 7.79 -1.44
CA GLN A 140 10.97 7.83 -1.10
C GLN A 140 11.10 7.65 0.42
N GLY A 141 11.96 6.74 0.89
CA GLY A 141 12.13 6.47 2.32
C GLY A 141 11.27 5.33 2.89
N CYS A 142 10.49 4.63 2.06
CA CYS A 142 9.58 3.57 2.54
C CYS A 142 10.21 2.17 2.62
N THR A 143 11.26 1.88 1.86
CA THR A 143 11.77 0.51 1.67
C THR A 143 12.97 0.17 2.54
N ARG A 144 13.47 1.13 3.30
CA ARG A 144 14.63 1.03 4.19
C ARG A 144 14.36 1.80 5.46
N TRP A 145 14.46 1.12 6.60
CA TRP A 145 14.33 1.72 7.91
C TRP A 145 15.08 0.88 8.95
N SER A 146 15.34 1.48 10.10
CA SER A 146 15.91 0.81 11.27
C SER A 146 14.92 0.89 12.42
N SER A 147 14.74 -0.21 13.14
CA SER A 147 13.89 -0.27 14.33
C SER A 147 14.50 -1.16 15.42
N ALA A 148 13.77 -1.39 16.51
CA ALA A 148 14.21 -2.36 17.52
C ALA A 148 14.20 -3.81 16.97
N ASP A 149 13.47 -4.07 15.89
CA ASP A 149 13.39 -5.38 15.23
C ASP A 149 14.54 -5.61 14.24
N GLY A 150 15.32 -4.57 13.91
CA GLY A 150 16.50 -4.64 13.06
C GLY A 150 16.56 -3.58 11.97
N ASP A 151 17.50 -3.79 11.04
CA ASP A 151 17.64 -2.98 9.83
C ASP A 151 16.96 -3.68 8.65
N PHE A 152 16.09 -2.96 7.95
CA PHE A 152 15.30 -3.48 6.84
C PHE A 152 15.73 -2.83 5.53
N ASN A 153 15.80 -3.61 4.46
CA ASN A 153 16.09 -3.12 3.11
C ASN A 153 15.42 -3.99 2.05
N LEU A 154 14.16 -3.68 1.75
CA LEU A 154 13.30 -4.47 0.86
C LEU A 154 13.86 -4.60 -0.56
N GLU A 155 14.71 -3.68 -1.00
CA GLU A 155 15.34 -3.75 -2.33
C GLU A 155 16.34 -4.90 -2.44
N LYS A 156 16.92 -5.33 -1.32
CA LYS A 156 17.84 -6.48 -1.25
C LYS A 156 17.13 -7.80 -1.03
N ASP A 157 15.86 -7.76 -0.64
CA ASP A 157 15.07 -8.95 -0.32
C ASP A 157 14.34 -9.49 -1.55
N GLU A 158 14.14 -10.81 -1.60
CA GLU A 158 13.32 -11.47 -2.63
C GLU A 158 11.85 -11.54 -2.24
N SER A 159 11.56 -11.43 -0.93
CA SER A 159 10.21 -11.45 -0.38
C SER A 159 10.11 -10.57 0.85
N ALA A 160 8.91 -10.07 1.15
CA ALA A 160 8.61 -9.37 2.40
C ALA A 160 7.31 -9.86 3.02
N VAL A 161 7.11 -9.56 4.30
CA VAL A 161 5.82 -9.66 4.95
C VAL A 161 5.23 -8.26 5.03
N PHE A 162 4.05 -8.09 4.45
CA PHE A 162 3.31 -6.82 4.47
C PHE A 162 1.98 -7.00 5.19
N ALA A 163 1.39 -5.87 5.60
CA ALA A 163 0.07 -5.87 6.20
C ALA A 163 -0.78 -4.71 5.69
N TYR A 164 -2.09 -4.88 5.78
CA TYR A 164 -3.06 -3.85 5.48
C TYR A 164 -4.00 -3.66 6.66
N ALA A 165 -4.62 -2.50 6.71
CA ALA A 165 -5.66 -2.14 7.67
C ALA A 165 -6.69 -1.27 6.94
N CYS A 166 -7.99 -1.45 7.17
CA CYS A 166 -9.03 -0.62 6.57
C CYS A 166 -10.16 -0.33 7.56
N SER A 167 -10.83 0.80 7.37
CA SER A 167 -12.02 1.18 8.12
C SER A 167 -13.08 1.78 7.21
N SER A 168 -14.34 1.59 7.57
CA SER A 168 -15.47 2.30 6.96
C SER A 168 -15.68 3.70 7.54
N VAL A 169 -15.01 4.03 8.66
CA VAL A 169 -15.13 5.34 9.33
C VAL A 169 -14.06 6.31 8.79
N PRO A 170 -14.44 7.48 8.27
CA PRO A 170 -13.48 8.41 7.69
C PRO A 170 -12.55 9.03 8.74
N PRO A 171 -11.38 9.53 8.33
CA PRO A 171 -10.60 10.46 9.15
C PRO A 171 -11.41 11.71 9.51
N ASP A 172 -11.07 12.35 10.63
CA ASP A 172 -11.79 13.52 11.15
C ASP A 172 -11.77 14.72 10.18
N GLU A 173 -10.66 14.90 9.46
CA GLU A 173 -10.46 15.93 8.43
C GLU A 173 -9.97 15.27 7.12
N PRO A 174 -10.85 14.74 6.26
CA PRO A 174 -10.45 13.97 5.08
C PRO A 174 -9.56 14.72 4.07
N THR A 175 -9.54 16.05 4.08
CA THR A 175 -8.66 16.85 3.22
C THR A 175 -7.27 17.14 3.83
N ASN A 176 -7.02 16.71 5.07
CA ASN A 176 -5.78 16.93 5.79
C ASN A 176 -5.02 15.62 5.97
N ASN A 177 -3.86 15.45 5.33
CA ASN A 177 -3.07 14.23 5.46
C ASN A 177 -2.52 14.00 6.89
N ALA A 178 -2.53 15.00 7.76
CA ALA A 178 -2.19 14.87 9.18
C ALA A 178 -3.40 14.53 10.08
N SER A 179 -4.60 14.38 9.51
CA SER A 179 -5.83 14.09 10.25
C SER A 179 -5.69 12.92 11.23
N THR A 180 -6.40 13.01 12.35
CA THR A 180 -6.68 11.86 13.20
C THR A 180 -7.72 10.94 12.55
N PHE A 181 -7.72 9.67 12.96
CA PHE A 181 -8.63 8.64 12.48
C PHE A 181 -8.78 7.53 13.52
N ASN A 182 -9.90 6.83 13.47
CA ASN A 182 -10.21 5.72 14.37
C ASN A 182 -9.49 4.42 13.98
N ILE A 183 -9.52 3.43 14.87
CA ILE A 183 -8.95 2.09 14.63
C ILE A 183 -9.59 1.40 13.41
N HIS A 184 -8.80 0.58 12.71
CA HIS A 184 -9.30 -0.24 11.60
C HIS A 184 -10.26 -1.33 12.08
N GLU A 185 -11.19 -1.70 11.20
CA GLU A 185 -12.15 -2.78 11.42
C GLU A 185 -11.74 -4.07 10.70
N GLN A 186 -10.92 -3.95 9.64
CA GLN A 186 -10.40 -5.07 8.87
C GLN A 186 -8.88 -4.93 8.71
N PHE A 187 -8.16 -6.05 8.81
CA PHE A 187 -6.72 -6.08 8.60
C PHE A 187 -6.28 -7.47 8.16
N GLY A 188 -5.09 -7.56 7.58
CA GLY A 188 -4.49 -8.82 7.17
C GLY A 188 -3.00 -8.70 6.99
N ILE A 189 -2.30 -9.83 7.09
CA ILE A 189 -0.86 -9.96 6.92
C ILE A 189 -0.64 -11.00 5.82
N TRP A 190 0.31 -10.76 4.91
CA TRP A 190 0.62 -11.70 3.84
C TRP A 190 2.12 -11.68 3.50
N GLY A 191 2.59 -12.76 2.88
CA GLY A 191 3.91 -12.82 2.24
C GLY A 191 3.81 -12.30 0.80
N HIS A 192 4.75 -11.44 0.41
CA HIS A 192 4.76 -10.76 -0.88
C HIS A 192 6.06 -11.05 -1.64
N ASP A 193 5.94 -11.42 -2.91
CA ASP A 193 7.06 -11.66 -3.81
C ASP A 193 7.57 -10.32 -4.37
N LEU A 194 8.78 -9.94 -3.96
CA LEU A 194 9.44 -8.72 -4.39
C LEU A 194 10.22 -8.91 -5.69
N THR A 195 10.49 -10.16 -6.11
CA THR A 195 11.14 -10.41 -7.40
C THR A 195 10.28 -9.91 -8.57
N ILE A 196 8.95 -9.99 -8.43
CA ILE A 196 7.98 -9.46 -9.39
C ILE A 196 7.96 -7.91 -9.38
N ALA A 197 8.19 -7.31 -8.21
CA ALA A 197 8.08 -5.86 -8.01
C ALA A 197 9.26 -5.10 -8.66
N LYS A 198 10.44 -5.73 -8.77
CA LYS A 198 11.68 -5.08 -9.22
C LYS A 198 11.69 -4.84 -10.73
N SER A 199 12.01 -3.61 -11.14
CA SER A 199 12.04 -3.22 -12.55
C SER A 199 13.09 -2.15 -12.85
N ALA A 200 13.80 -2.32 -13.97
CA ALA A 200 14.72 -1.31 -14.49
C ALA A 200 13.98 -0.06 -15.04
N ASN A 201 12.70 -0.20 -15.38
CA ASN A 201 11.87 0.90 -15.91
C ASN A 201 11.31 1.81 -14.80
N PHE A 202 11.64 1.56 -13.53
CA PHE A 202 11.10 2.29 -12.39
C PHE A 202 11.26 3.81 -12.52
N GLY A 203 12.47 4.28 -12.86
CA GLY A 203 12.74 5.71 -13.00
C GLY A 203 11.93 6.36 -14.14
N ASP A 204 11.74 5.64 -15.24
CA ASP A 204 10.92 6.10 -16.37
C ASP A 204 9.45 6.18 -15.99
N TRP A 205 8.93 5.18 -15.26
CA TRP A 205 7.56 5.17 -14.76
C TRP A 205 7.27 6.36 -13.85
N VAL A 206 8.16 6.66 -12.90
CA VAL A 206 8.05 7.85 -12.05
C VAL A 206 7.98 9.10 -12.93
N LYS A 207 8.97 9.30 -13.81
CA LYS A 207 9.08 10.49 -14.66
C LYS A 207 7.86 10.71 -15.55
N GLN A 208 7.30 9.65 -16.14
CA GLN A 208 6.17 9.72 -17.07
C GLN A 208 4.83 9.93 -16.36
N ASN A 209 4.73 9.52 -15.09
CA ASN A 209 3.49 9.55 -14.32
C ASN A 209 3.43 10.63 -13.25
N THR A 210 4.51 11.35 -12.95
CA THR A 210 4.43 12.56 -12.11
C THR A 210 3.68 13.66 -12.87
N PRO A 211 2.54 14.17 -12.36
CA PRO A 211 1.84 15.29 -12.99
C PRO A 211 2.72 16.54 -13.03
N ALA A 212 2.59 17.34 -14.09
CA ALA A 212 3.26 18.63 -14.15
C ALA A 212 2.70 19.54 -13.05
N VAL A 213 3.56 20.21 -12.28
CA VAL A 213 3.14 21.28 -11.37
C VAL A 213 2.55 22.39 -12.23
N GLU A 214 1.24 22.64 -12.15
CA GLU A 214 0.65 23.82 -12.75
C GLU A 214 1.33 25.04 -12.13
N LYS A 215 2.12 25.77 -12.94
CA LYS A 215 2.67 27.06 -12.54
C LYS A 215 1.47 27.97 -12.27
N ARG A 216 1.18 28.27 -11.01
CA ARG A 216 0.31 29.41 -10.67
C ARG A 216 0.95 30.63 -11.31
N GLU A 217 0.31 31.19 -12.33
CA GLU A 217 0.65 32.53 -12.80
C GLU A 217 0.39 33.49 -11.63
N GLU A 218 1.47 33.95 -11.00
CA GLU A 218 1.41 35.09 -10.09
C GLU A 218 0.96 36.30 -10.92
N LYS A 219 -0.35 36.58 -10.92
CA LYS A 219 -0.88 37.87 -11.34
C LYS A 219 -0.31 38.93 -10.40
N ARG A 220 0.84 39.47 -10.79
CA ARG A 220 1.52 40.59 -10.17
C ARG A 220 0.59 41.80 -10.23
N TRP A 221 -0.16 42.04 -9.16
CA TRP A 221 -0.90 43.28 -8.99
C TRP A 221 0.12 44.42 -8.89
N SER A 222 0.21 45.23 -9.94
CA SER A 222 0.97 46.46 -9.93
C SER A 222 0.02 47.53 -9.38
N ALA A 223 0.28 48.00 -8.16
CA ALA A 223 -0.26 49.25 -7.63
C ALA A 223 0.73 50.38 -7.90
#